data_AF-A0A851YK68-F1
#
_entry.id   AF-A0A851YK68-F1
#
_cell.length_a   1.000
_cell.length_b   1.000
_cell.length_c   1.000
_cell.angle_alpha   90.00
_cell.angle_beta   90.00
_cell.angle_gamma   90.00
#
_symmetry.space_group_name_H-M   'P 1'
#
loop_
_entity.id
_entity.type
_entity.pdbx_description
1 polymer ?
#
loop_
_entity_poly.entity_id
_entity_poly.type
_entity_poly.pdbx_seq_one_letter_code
_entity_poly.pdbx_strand_id
1 'polypeptide(L)'
;GVGNSSDGILVLGATNIPWVLDSAIRRRFEKRIYIPLPEEAARAQMFKLHLGNTPHCLTEANIQELACKTDGYSGADISIIVRDALMQPVRKVQSATHFKKVCGPSRTTPGTFVDDLLTPCSPGDLGAAEMTWMEVPSDKLMEPIVCMVSVVTAAA
;
A
#
# COMPACT_ATOMS: atom_id res chain seq x y z
N GLY A 1 25.59 10.85 -8.04
CA GLY A 1 26.84 11.55 -7.67
C GLY A 1 26.60 13.04 -7.67
N VAL A 2 27.43 13.80 -6.95
CA VAL A 2 27.34 15.27 -6.84
C VAL A 2 28.56 15.89 -7.52
N GLY A 3 28.35 16.84 -8.43
CA GLY A 3 29.39 17.70 -9.00
C GLY A 3 29.09 19.17 -8.70
N ASN A 4 30.11 19.96 -8.35
CA ASN A 4 29.97 21.38 -8.00
C ASN A 4 30.61 22.25 -9.08
N SER A 5 29.84 23.14 -9.69
CA SER A 5 30.37 24.19 -10.58
C SER A 5 30.42 25.52 -9.82
N SER A 6 31.34 26.42 -10.19
CA SER A 6 31.59 27.71 -9.51
C SER A 6 30.39 28.67 -9.45
N ASP A 7 29.29 28.37 -10.15
CA ASP A 7 28.04 29.14 -10.19
C ASP A 7 26.95 28.63 -9.22
N GLY A 8 27.28 27.66 -8.35
CA GLY A 8 26.32 27.12 -7.38
C GLY A 8 25.34 26.07 -7.94
N ILE A 9 25.64 25.51 -9.12
CA ILE A 9 24.81 24.47 -9.75
C ILE A 9 25.20 23.09 -9.21
N LEU A 10 24.21 22.39 -8.65
CA LEU A 10 24.31 21.01 -8.16
C LEU A 10 23.79 20.01 -9.20
N VAL A 11 24.65 19.12 -9.68
CA VAL A 11 24.24 18.03 -10.59
C VAL A 11 24.09 16.72 -9.83
N LEU A 12 22.91 16.10 -9.94
CA LEU A 12 22.60 14.78 -9.38
C LEU A 12 22.39 13.75 -10.51
N GLY A 13 23.04 12.60 -10.38
CA GLY A 13 22.86 11.45 -11.27
C GLY A 13 22.64 10.16 -10.49
N ALA A 14 21.71 9.33 -10.96
CA ALA A 14 21.36 8.02 -10.41
C ALA A 14 21.60 6.90 -11.44
N THR A 15 22.13 5.75 -11.01
CA THR A 15 22.35 4.58 -11.86
C THR A 15 22.35 3.31 -11.00
N ASN A 16 21.73 2.24 -11.52
CA ASN A 16 21.77 0.90 -10.91
C ASN A 16 22.99 0.09 -11.41
N ILE A 17 23.71 0.58 -12.42
CA ILE A 17 24.78 -0.15 -13.12
C ILE A 17 26.04 0.75 -13.26
N PRO A 18 26.69 1.13 -12.15
CA PRO A 18 27.79 2.12 -12.16
C PRO A 18 29.06 1.66 -12.91
N TRP A 19 29.23 0.36 -13.16
CA TRP A 19 30.39 -0.18 -13.88
C TRP A 19 30.30 -0.04 -15.40
N VAL A 20 29.09 0.11 -15.96
CA VAL A 20 28.88 0.35 -17.40
C VAL A 20 29.10 1.83 -17.77
N LEU A 21 29.04 2.73 -16.78
CA LEU A 21 29.20 4.15 -17.02
C LEU A 21 30.61 4.48 -17.52
N ASP A 22 30.69 5.21 -18.64
CA ASP A 22 31.96 5.62 -19.23
C ASP A 22 32.88 6.32 -18.22
N SER A 23 34.17 6.02 -18.32
CA SER A 23 35.19 6.49 -17.38
C SER A 23 35.31 8.03 -17.35
N ALA A 24 35.08 8.72 -18.48
CA ALA A 24 35.15 10.17 -18.55
C ALA A 24 33.99 10.83 -17.81
N ILE A 25 32.77 10.29 -17.94
CA ILE A 25 31.61 10.75 -17.18
C ILE A 25 31.78 10.42 -15.69
N ARG A 26 32.24 9.21 -15.38
CA ARG A 26 32.43 8.76 -13.99
C ARG A 26 33.42 9.62 -13.21
N ARG A 27 34.42 10.20 -13.88
CA ARG A 27 35.38 11.16 -13.29
C ARG A 27 34.76 12.52 -12.98
N ARG A 28 33.72 12.95 -13.69
CA ARG A 28 32.99 14.22 -13.43
C ARG A 28 32.08 14.15 -12.20
N PHE A 29 31.75 12.95 -11.74
CA PHE A 29 31.03 12.72 -10.48
C PHE A 29 32.02 12.35 -9.37
N GLU A 30 32.60 13.38 -8.75
CA GLU A 30 33.61 13.27 -7.69
C GLU A 30 33.05 12.60 -6.43
N LYS A 31 31.83 12.98 -6.03
CA LYS A 31 31.14 12.37 -4.88
C LYS A 31 30.19 11.27 -5.35
N ARG A 32 30.35 10.07 -4.78
CA ARG A 32 29.53 8.88 -5.06
C ARG A 32 28.96 8.37 -3.75
N ILE A 33 27.64 8.26 -3.71
CA ILE A 33 26.90 7.79 -2.54
C ILE A 33 26.27 6.47 -2.94
N TYR A 34 26.59 5.41 -2.22
CA TYR A 34 25.92 4.12 -2.37
C TYR A 34 24.60 4.16 -1.59
N ILE A 35 23.52 3.72 -2.24
CA ILE A 35 22.20 3.60 -1.61
C ILE A 35 21.94 2.10 -1.42
N PRO A 36 22.06 1.57 -0.19
CA PRO A 36 21.78 0.17 0.09
C PRO A 36 20.27 -0.10 0.06
N LEU A 37 19.91 -1.38 0.08
CA LEU A 37 18.54 -1.81 0.38
C LEU A 37 18.14 -1.36 1.80
N PRO A 38 16.85 -1.08 2.04
CA PRO A 38 16.39 -0.64 3.35
C PRO A 38 16.52 -1.75 4.39
N GLU A 39 16.98 -1.36 5.58
CA GLU A 39 16.96 -2.21 6.78
C GLU A 39 15.52 -2.39 7.29
N GLU A 40 15.32 -3.37 8.17
CA GLU A 40 14.00 -3.73 8.72
C GLU A 40 13.24 -2.52 9.27
N ALA A 41 13.87 -1.67 10.10
CA ALA A 41 13.22 -0.48 10.63
C ALA A 41 12.79 0.51 9.53
N ALA A 42 13.58 0.66 8.47
CA ALA A 42 13.23 1.50 7.32
C ALA A 42 12.07 0.88 6.53
N ARG A 43 12.04 -0.44 6.35
CA ARG A 43 10.92 -1.16 5.70
C ARG A 43 9.63 -0.99 6.48
N ALA A 44 9.65 -1.10 7.80
CA ALA A 44 8.49 -0.84 8.65
C ALA A 44 7.92 0.58 8.44
N GLN A 45 8.79 1.59 8.35
CA GLN A 45 8.38 2.96 8.05
C GLN A 45 7.83 3.11 6.62
N MET A 46 8.41 2.42 5.65
CA MET A 46 7.90 2.40 4.27
C MET A 46 6.49 1.80 4.19
N PHE A 47 6.21 0.71 4.92
CA PHE A 47 4.86 0.14 5.00
C PHE A 47 3.85 1.17 5.56
N LYS A 48 4.19 1.85 6.67
CA LYS A 48 3.34 2.91 7.23
C LYS A 48 3.11 4.05 6.24
N LEU A 49 4.18 4.50 5.59
CA LEU A 49 4.13 5.60 4.63
C LEU A 49 3.22 5.26 3.44
N HIS A 50 3.34 4.05 2.90
CA HIS A 50 2.55 3.62 1.75
C HIS A 50 1.10 3.27 2.10
N LEU A 51 0.81 2.84 3.32
CA LEU A 51 -0.58 2.67 3.81
C LEU A 51 -1.29 4.03 3.96
N GLY A 52 -0.54 5.06 4.38
CA GLY A 52 -1.04 6.43 4.52
C GLY A 52 -2.22 6.51 5.48
N ASN A 53 -3.28 7.21 5.06
CA ASN A 53 -4.52 7.37 5.84
C ASN A 53 -5.59 6.33 5.46
N THR A 54 -5.25 5.31 4.70
CA THR A 54 -6.23 4.31 4.26
C THR A 54 -6.69 3.49 5.46
N PRO A 55 -8.01 3.30 5.67
CA PRO A 55 -8.51 2.48 6.77
C PRO A 55 -7.95 1.05 6.71
N HIS A 56 -7.23 0.65 7.76
CA HIS A 56 -6.62 -0.67 7.87
C HIS A 56 -6.73 -1.23 9.29
N CYS A 57 -6.73 -2.56 9.40
CA CYS A 57 -6.72 -3.25 10.69
C CYS A 57 -5.30 -3.64 11.17
N LEU A 58 -4.25 -3.17 10.47
CA LEU A 58 -2.87 -3.50 10.79
C LEU A 58 -2.42 -2.83 12.10
N THR A 59 -1.94 -3.64 13.04
CA THR A 59 -1.30 -3.17 14.27
C THR A 59 0.19 -2.89 14.06
N GLU A 60 0.82 -2.18 14.99
CA GLU A 60 2.27 -1.96 14.96
C GLU A 60 3.05 -3.28 14.88
N ALA A 61 2.62 -4.30 15.63
CA ALA A 61 3.23 -5.63 15.61
C ALA A 61 3.14 -6.28 14.22
N ASN A 62 2.02 -6.09 13.50
CA ASN A 62 1.89 -6.61 12.13
C ASN A 62 2.85 -5.91 11.16
N ILE A 63 3.05 -4.61 11.32
CA ILE A 63 3.97 -3.85 10.47
C ILE A 63 5.41 -4.30 10.70
N GLN A 64 5.80 -4.54 11.96
CA GLN A 64 7.12 -5.11 12.28
C GLN A 64 7.28 -6.51 11.70
N GLU A 65 6.25 -7.35 11.81
CA GLU A 65 6.27 -8.70 11.20
C GLU A 65 6.44 -8.65 9.68
N LEU A 66 5.75 -7.74 8.99
CA LEU A 66 5.91 -7.51 7.54
C LEU A 66 7.33 -7.06 7.20
N ALA A 67 7.91 -6.14 7.98
CA ALA A 67 9.26 -5.66 7.79
C ALA A 67 10.31 -6.78 7.96
N CYS A 68 10.11 -7.66 8.94
CA CYS A 68 10.94 -8.84 9.17
C CYS A 68 10.85 -9.83 7.99
N LYS A 69 9.65 -10.09 7.46
CA LYS A 69 9.43 -11.02 6.35
C LYS A 69 9.89 -10.51 4.98
N THR A 70 10.08 -9.20 4.82
CA THR A 70 10.46 -8.57 3.55
C THR A 70 11.95 -8.28 3.46
N ASP A 71 12.79 -9.17 4.00
CA ASP A 71 14.24 -8.98 3.90
C ASP A 71 14.75 -9.05 2.46
N GLY A 72 15.63 -8.11 2.11
CA GLY A 72 16.12 -7.92 0.75
C GLY A 72 15.17 -7.17 -0.20
N TYR A 73 13.98 -6.76 0.24
CA TYR A 73 13.04 -6.02 -0.60
C TYR A 73 13.48 -4.56 -0.74
N SER A 74 13.35 -4.02 -1.95
CA SER A 74 13.54 -2.59 -2.20
C SER A 74 12.30 -1.79 -1.79
N GLY A 75 12.44 -0.46 -1.68
CA GLY A 75 11.28 0.41 -1.45
C GLY A 75 10.23 0.33 -2.57
N ALA A 76 10.66 0.01 -3.81
CA ALA A 76 9.73 -0.19 -4.92
C ALA A 76 8.88 -1.46 -4.71
N ASP A 77 9.51 -2.56 -4.26
CA ASP A 77 8.80 -3.83 -4.00
C ASP A 77 7.77 -3.65 -2.89
N ILE A 78 8.13 -2.97 -1.79
CA ILE A 78 7.21 -2.65 -0.69
C ILE A 78 6.04 -1.81 -1.19
N SER A 79 6.30 -0.80 -2.03
CA SER A 79 5.25 0.03 -2.62
C SER A 79 4.27 -0.79 -3.47
N ILE A 80 4.78 -1.77 -4.23
CA ILE A 80 3.95 -2.67 -5.04
C ILE A 80 3.08 -3.55 -4.16
N ILE A 81 3.65 -4.18 -3.11
CA ILE A 81 2.90 -5.02 -2.16
C ILE A 81 1.76 -4.24 -1.54
N VAL A 82 2.05 -3.05 -1.01
CA VAL A 82 1.03 -2.22 -0.36
C VAL A 82 -0.05 -1.81 -1.37
N ARG A 83 0.34 -1.40 -2.58
CA ARG A 83 -0.62 -1.04 -3.63
C ARG A 83 -1.53 -2.19 -4.00
N ASP A 84 -1.01 -3.41 -4.13
CA ASP A 84 -1.86 -4.58 -4.41
C ASP A 84 -2.77 -4.90 -3.23
N ALA A 85 -2.27 -4.81 -1.99
CA ALA A 85 -3.06 -5.00 -0.78
C ALA A 85 -4.20 -3.97 -0.66
N LEU A 86 -3.97 -2.71 -1.06
CA LEU A 86 -4.99 -1.66 -1.12
C LEU A 86 -6.08 -1.94 -2.16
N MET A 87 -5.79 -2.73 -3.19
CA MET A 87 -6.76 -3.14 -4.21
C MET A 87 -7.59 -4.36 -3.79
N GLN A 88 -7.21 -5.08 -2.74
CA GLN A 88 -7.94 -6.26 -2.28
C GLN A 88 -9.40 -5.98 -1.88
N PRO A 89 -9.72 -4.90 -1.13
CA PRO A 89 -11.11 -4.52 -0.88
C PRO A 89 -11.94 -4.31 -2.15
N VAL A 90 -11.37 -3.63 -3.15
CA VAL A 90 -12.04 -3.37 -4.43
C VAL A 90 -12.34 -4.68 -5.16
N ARG A 91 -11.34 -5.58 -5.23
CA ARG A 91 -11.50 -6.92 -5.83
C ARG A 91 -12.57 -7.74 -5.10
N LYS A 92 -12.61 -7.68 -3.76
CA LYS A 92 -13.63 -8.37 -2.95
C LYS A 92 -15.03 -7.84 -3.23
N VAL A 93 -15.20 -6.52 -3.29
CA VAL A 93 -16.51 -5.91 -3.63
C VAL A 93 -16.94 -6.31 -5.04
N GLN A 94 -16.05 -6.23 -6.03
CA GLN A 94 -16.39 -6.53 -7.42
C GLN A 94 -16.74 -8.00 -7.68
N SER A 95 -16.10 -8.92 -6.95
CA SER A 95 -16.35 -10.37 -7.07
C SER A 95 -17.39 -10.91 -6.08
N ALA A 96 -17.95 -10.05 -5.22
CA ALA A 96 -18.95 -10.44 -4.25
C ALA A 96 -20.27 -10.80 -4.93
N THR A 97 -20.83 -11.94 -4.53
CA THR A 97 -22.17 -12.39 -4.94
C THR A 97 -23.22 -12.12 -3.87
N HIS A 98 -22.78 -11.87 -2.63
CA HIS A 98 -23.65 -11.66 -1.47
C HIS A 98 -23.18 -10.46 -0.67
N PHE A 99 -24.14 -9.69 -0.18
CA PHE A 99 -23.92 -8.55 0.69
C PHE A 99 -24.79 -8.66 1.93
N LYS A 100 -24.26 -8.15 3.05
CA LYS A 100 -24.96 -8.13 4.33
C LYS A 100 -25.09 -6.70 4.83
N LYS A 101 -26.23 -6.42 5.45
CA LYS A 101 -26.48 -5.14 6.14
C LYS A 101 -25.70 -5.05 7.44
N VAL A 102 -25.01 -3.93 7.63
CA VAL A 102 -24.15 -3.65 8.78
C VAL A 102 -24.36 -2.22 9.26
N CYS A 103 -24.15 -2.01 10.56
CA CYS A 103 -24.08 -0.68 11.14
C CYS A 103 -22.68 -0.10 10.96
N GLY A 104 -22.59 1.14 10.51
CA GLY A 104 -21.32 1.84 10.37
C GLY A 104 -21.46 3.36 10.23
N PRO A 105 -20.33 4.07 10.15
CA PRO A 105 -20.32 5.52 10.02
C PRO A 105 -20.88 5.96 8.65
N SER A 106 -21.76 6.95 8.65
CA SER A 106 -22.27 7.55 7.42
C SER A 106 -21.15 8.24 6.62
N ARG A 107 -21.13 8.04 5.30
CA ARG A 107 -20.21 8.76 4.40
C ARG A 107 -20.59 10.23 4.21
N THR A 108 -21.88 10.54 4.25
CA THR A 108 -22.42 11.88 3.99
C THR A 108 -22.48 12.75 5.23
N THR A 109 -22.62 12.16 6.41
CA THR A 109 -22.72 12.90 7.68
C THR A 109 -21.74 12.34 8.71
N PRO A 110 -20.54 12.93 8.84
CA PRO A 110 -19.56 12.51 9.82
C PRO A 110 -20.13 12.56 11.25
N GLY A 111 -19.96 11.47 12.00
CA GLY A 111 -20.43 11.36 13.40
C GLY A 111 -21.81 10.73 13.57
N THR A 112 -22.52 10.40 12.49
CA THR A 112 -23.78 9.65 12.53
C THR A 112 -23.55 8.21 12.11
N PHE A 113 -24.06 7.26 12.89
CA PHE A 113 -24.09 5.83 12.54
C PHE A 113 -25.38 5.50 11.80
N VAL A 114 -25.28 4.64 10.78
CA VAL A 114 -26.41 4.19 9.97
C VAL A 114 -26.40 2.66 9.93
N ASP A 115 -27.59 2.06 10.01
CA ASP A 115 -27.77 0.61 10.12
C ASP A 115 -28.03 -0.09 8.78
N ASP A 116 -27.93 0.63 7.66
CA ASP A 116 -28.30 0.15 6.32
C ASP A 116 -27.14 0.08 5.33
N LEU A 117 -25.90 0.13 5.81
CA LEU A 117 -24.71 -0.07 4.97
C LEU A 117 -24.60 -1.53 4.53
N LEU A 118 -24.06 -1.75 3.34
CA LEU A 118 -23.88 -3.08 2.74
C LEU A 118 -22.40 -3.39 2.59
N THR A 119 -21.99 -4.54 3.12
CA THR A 119 -20.61 -5.04 2.98
C THR A 119 -20.61 -6.44 2.37
N PRO A 120 -19.61 -6.81 1.54
CA PRO A 120 -19.47 -8.16 1.01
C PRO A 120 -19.43 -9.22 2.11
N CYS A 121 -20.17 -10.32 1.94
CA CYS A 121 -20.18 -11.43 2.88
C CYS A 121 -20.19 -12.79 2.16
N SER A 122 -20.02 -13.88 2.93
CA SER A 122 -20.12 -15.23 2.39
C SER A 122 -21.59 -15.60 2.17
N PRO A 123 -21.92 -16.48 1.20
CA PRO A 123 -23.30 -16.91 0.94
C PRO A 123 -23.99 -17.57 2.15
N GLY A 124 -23.22 -18.20 3.04
CA GLY A 124 -23.73 -18.85 4.25
C GLY A 124 -23.93 -17.94 5.46
N ASP A 125 -23.61 -16.65 5.36
CA ASP A 125 -23.70 -15.73 6.50
C ASP A 125 -25.16 -15.35 6.82
N LEU A 126 -25.48 -15.26 8.11
CA LEU A 126 -26.80 -14.81 8.56
C LEU A 126 -27.08 -13.38 8.06
N GLY A 127 -28.13 -13.23 7.27
CA GLY A 127 -28.52 -11.96 6.66
C GLY A 127 -27.79 -11.63 5.35
N ALA A 128 -27.12 -12.62 4.74
CA ALA A 128 -26.60 -12.51 3.38
C ALA A 128 -27.75 -12.41 2.38
N ALA A 129 -27.75 -11.33 1.60
CA ALA A 129 -28.63 -11.15 0.47
C ALA A 129 -27.83 -11.33 -0.82
N GLU A 130 -28.32 -12.19 -1.71
CA GLU A 130 -27.73 -12.38 -3.04
C GLU A 130 -27.96 -11.12 -3.88
N MET A 131 -26.87 -10.43 -4.21
CA MET A 131 -26.86 -9.23 -5.05
C MET A 131 -25.45 -8.92 -5.49
N THR A 132 -25.33 -8.25 -6.64
CA THR A 132 -24.02 -7.80 -7.16
C THR A 132 -23.70 -6.38 -6.68
N TRP A 133 -22.43 -5.99 -6.75
CA TRP A 133 -22.01 -4.62 -6.40
C TRP A 133 -22.70 -3.54 -7.23
N MET A 134 -23.20 -3.86 -8.44
CA MET A 134 -23.93 -2.93 -9.31
C MET A 134 -25.29 -2.53 -8.72
N GLU A 135 -25.85 -3.37 -7.86
CA GLU A 135 -27.15 -3.14 -7.19
C GLU A 135 -26.98 -2.38 -5.88
N VAL A 136 -25.75 -2.24 -5.37
CA VAL A 136 -25.44 -1.55 -4.13
C VAL A 136 -25.30 -0.04 -4.38
N PRO A 137 -26.11 0.81 -3.72
CA PRO A 137 -25.96 2.26 -3.82
C PRO A 137 -24.58 2.72 -3.33
N SER A 138 -23.96 3.67 -4.03
CA SER A 138 -22.59 4.11 -3.74
C SER A 138 -22.43 4.76 -2.36
N ASP A 139 -23.49 5.36 -1.82
CA ASP A 139 -23.55 5.94 -0.48
C ASP A 139 -23.68 4.89 0.63
N LYS A 140 -24.17 3.68 0.30
CA LYS A 140 -24.39 2.57 1.25
C LYS A 140 -23.32 1.50 1.21
N LEU A 141 -22.41 1.53 0.23
CA LEU A 141 -21.32 0.57 0.15
C LEU A 141 -20.33 0.82 1.29
N MET A 142 -20.10 -0.22 2.10
CA MET A 142 -19.05 -0.28 3.11
C MET A 142 -17.96 -1.24 2.64
N GLU A 143 -16.88 -0.66 2.10
CA GLU A 143 -15.70 -1.41 1.69
C GLU A 143 -15.05 -2.17 2.88
N PRO A 144 -14.60 -3.42 2.67
CA PRO A 144 -13.74 -4.09 3.63
C PRO A 144 -12.46 -3.30 3.86
N ILE A 145 -11.97 -3.27 5.09
CA ILE A 145 -10.67 -2.63 5.39
C ILE A 145 -9.50 -3.53 5.00
N VAL A 146 -8.34 -2.91 4.77
CA VAL A 146 -7.11 -3.64 4.46
C VAL A 146 -6.58 -4.29 5.74
N CYS A 147 -6.27 -5.58 5.66
CA CYS A 147 -5.83 -6.39 6.81
C CYS A 147 -4.57 -7.18 6.50
N MET A 148 -3.95 -7.78 7.52
CA MET A 148 -2.70 -8.54 7.39
C MET A 148 -2.80 -9.62 6.31
N VAL A 149 -3.94 -10.33 6.24
CA VAL A 149 -4.18 -11.33 5.19
C VAL A 149 -4.07 -10.72 3.79
N SER A 150 -4.65 -9.54 3.56
CA SER A 150 -4.57 -8.84 2.27
C SER A 150 -3.12 -8.50 1.88
N VAL A 151 -2.29 -8.15 2.85
CA VAL A 151 -0.87 -7.80 2.63
C VAL A 151 -0.02 -9.04 2.40
N VAL A 152 -0.24 -10.10 3.17
CA VAL A 152 0.49 -11.37 3.02
C VAL A 152 0.17 -12.02 1.68
N THR A 153 -1.09 -12.00 1.23
CA THR A 153 -1.46 -12.48 -0.11
C THR A 153 -0.82 -11.66 -1.21
N ALA A 154 -0.63 -10.35 -1.01
CA ALA A 154 0.04 -9.47 -1.97
C ALA A 154 1.58 -9.63 -2.00
N ALA A 155 2.16 -10.25 -0.97
CA ALA A 155 3.60 -10.48 -0.83
C ALA A 155 4.05 -11.89 -1.26
N ALA A 156 3.12 -12.76 -1.65
CA ALA A 156 3.37 -14.13 -2.11
C ALA A 156 3.40 -14.19 -3.65
#